data_AF-A0AAU5IEM2-F1
#
_entry.id   AF-A0AAU5IEM2-F1
#
_cell.length_a   1.000
_cell.length_b   1.000
_cell.length_c   1.000
_cell.angle_alpha   90.00
_cell.angle_beta   90.00
_cell.angle_gamma   90.00
#
_symmetry.space_group_name_H-M   'P 1'
#
loop_
_entity.id
_entity.type
_entity.pdbx_description
1 polymer ?
#
loop_
_entity_poly.entity_id
_entity_poly.type
_entity_poly.pdbx_seq_one_letter_code
_entity_poly.pdbx_strand_id
1 'polypeptide(L)'
;MTPDTRQHEGRGERAPDHGGDADSDARLTRSAARDAAAFTPLVERYSTALHGYFARRMPGAADDRLAEAWLQTFAARRTFDPSRGSARGWLFGVARNVLSQHLRRAGRKEAVPGPEVIDPWQGGGPAP
;
A
#
# COMPACT_ATOMS: atom_id res chain seq x y z
N MET A 1 -57.28 -17.66 -0.35
CA MET A 1 -56.63 -18.69 -1.18
C MET A 1 -55.51 -18.01 -1.95
N THR A 2 -54.31 -17.99 -1.37
CA THR A 2 -53.09 -17.43 -1.97
C THR A 2 -52.42 -18.47 -2.84
N PRO A 3 -51.90 -18.12 -4.04
CA PRO A 3 -50.76 -18.82 -4.59
C PRO A 3 -49.47 -18.11 -4.16
N ASP A 4 -48.63 -18.92 -3.52
CA ASP A 4 -47.18 -18.76 -3.37
C ASP A 4 -46.53 -18.78 -4.77
N THR A 5 -45.63 -17.86 -5.05
CA THR A 5 -44.50 -18.15 -5.95
C THR A 5 -43.28 -17.40 -5.45
N ARG A 6 -42.50 -18.05 -4.59
CA ARG A 6 -41.04 -18.00 -4.67
C ARG A 6 -40.61 -18.51 -6.03
N GLN A 7 -39.91 -17.68 -6.81
CA GLN A 7 -38.60 -17.99 -7.42
C GLN A 7 -37.92 -16.62 -7.65
N HIS A 8 -36.81 -16.31 -6.99
CA HIS A 8 -35.46 -16.60 -7.48
C HIS A 8 -35.28 -16.23 -8.94
N GLU A 9 -34.59 -15.12 -9.22
CA GLU A 9 -33.49 -15.06 -10.20
C GLU A 9 -32.90 -13.66 -10.27
N GLY A 10 -31.56 -13.56 -10.22
CA GLY A 10 -30.85 -12.29 -10.29
C GLY A 10 -29.65 -12.13 -9.35
N ARG A 11 -29.28 -13.12 -8.53
CA ARG A 11 -27.96 -13.12 -7.84
C ARG A 11 -26.86 -13.50 -8.84
N GLY A 12 -26.64 -12.63 -9.81
CA GLY A 12 -25.48 -12.62 -10.69
C GLY A 12 -24.60 -11.42 -10.35
N GLU A 13 -24.26 -11.24 -9.08
CA GLU A 13 -23.17 -10.34 -8.68
C GLU A 13 -21.89 -10.91 -9.29
N ARG A 14 -21.57 -10.38 -10.47
CA ARG A 14 -20.32 -10.57 -11.18
C ARG A 14 -19.19 -10.44 -10.16
N ALA A 15 -18.49 -11.54 -9.89
CA ALA A 15 -17.27 -11.53 -9.10
C ALA A 15 -16.36 -10.42 -9.64
N PRO A 16 -15.71 -9.61 -8.79
CA PRO A 16 -14.88 -8.53 -9.28
C PRO A 16 -13.80 -9.12 -10.18
N ASP A 17 -13.66 -8.56 -11.37
CA ASP A 17 -12.57 -8.85 -12.29
C ASP A 17 -11.28 -8.26 -11.70
N HIS A 18 -10.73 -8.95 -10.70
CA HIS A 18 -9.52 -8.54 -10.00
C HIS A 18 -8.29 -8.50 -10.93
N GLY A 19 -8.37 -9.14 -12.11
CA GLY A 19 -7.33 -9.13 -13.13
C GLY A 19 -7.24 -7.78 -13.83
N GLY A 20 -8.40 -7.21 -14.23
CA GLY A 20 -8.48 -5.88 -14.82
C GLY A 20 -8.00 -4.78 -13.88
N ASP A 21 -8.30 -4.92 -12.59
CA ASP A 21 -7.86 -3.96 -11.57
C ASP A 21 -6.35 -3.97 -11.35
N ALA A 22 -5.71 -5.15 -11.30
CA ALA A 22 -4.26 -5.25 -11.10
C ALA A 22 -3.46 -4.64 -12.27
N ASP A 23 -3.90 -4.87 -13.50
CA ASP A 23 -3.28 -4.30 -14.69
C ASP A 23 -3.52 -2.77 -14.79
N SER A 24 -4.73 -2.33 -14.42
CA SER A 24 -5.04 -0.90 -14.25
C SER A 24 -4.12 -0.23 -13.22
N ASP A 25 -3.96 -0.83 -12.05
CA ASP A 25 -3.11 -0.29 -10.99
C ASP A 25 -1.64 -0.22 -11.40
N ALA A 26 -1.16 -1.25 -12.13
CA ALA A 26 0.19 -1.27 -12.65
C ALA A 26 0.41 -0.14 -13.68
N ARG A 27 -0.56 0.11 -14.56
CA ARG A 27 -0.53 1.27 -15.49
C ARG A 27 -0.53 2.59 -14.73
N LEU A 28 -1.45 2.79 -13.80
CA LEU A 28 -1.55 4.01 -12.99
C LEU A 28 -0.24 4.30 -12.26
N THR A 29 0.37 3.27 -11.66
CA THR A 29 1.65 3.41 -10.93
C THR A 29 2.80 3.80 -11.86
N ARG A 30 2.89 3.21 -13.07
CA ARG A 30 3.89 3.61 -14.07
C ARG A 30 3.66 5.03 -14.58
N SER A 31 2.42 5.40 -14.85
CA SER A 31 2.06 6.77 -15.26
C SER A 31 2.40 7.78 -14.17
N ALA A 32 2.20 7.42 -12.90
CA ALA A 32 2.53 8.26 -11.75
C ALA A 32 4.01 8.68 -11.71
N ALA A 33 4.92 7.92 -12.33
CA ALA A 33 6.33 8.29 -12.46
C ALA A 33 6.57 9.55 -13.31
N ARG A 34 5.63 9.88 -14.21
CA ARG A 34 5.71 11.02 -15.14
C ARG A 34 4.63 12.06 -14.91
N ASP A 35 3.45 11.63 -14.49
CA ASP A 35 2.29 12.47 -14.21
C ASP A 35 1.76 12.17 -12.80
N ALA A 36 1.92 13.11 -11.88
CA ALA A 36 1.47 12.95 -10.51
C ALA A 36 -0.06 12.72 -10.39
N ALA A 37 -0.86 13.22 -11.35
CA ALA A 37 -2.32 13.06 -11.32
C ALA A 37 -2.75 11.60 -11.48
N ALA A 38 -1.95 10.78 -12.17
CA ALA A 38 -2.19 9.34 -12.30
C ALA A 38 -2.08 8.57 -10.97
N PHE A 39 -1.58 9.21 -9.91
CA PHE A 39 -1.52 8.63 -8.58
C PHE A 39 -2.84 8.71 -7.80
N THR A 40 -3.69 9.70 -8.10
CA THR A 40 -4.95 9.94 -7.36
C THR A 40 -5.87 8.71 -7.32
N PRO A 41 -6.12 7.99 -8.42
CA PRO A 41 -7.00 6.83 -8.38
C PRO A 41 -6.45 5.68 -7.52
N LEU A 42 -5.13 5.57 -7.37
CA LEU A 42 -4.52 4.61 -6.44
C LEU A 42 -4.81 5.00 -5.00
N VAL A 43 -4.73 6.29 -4.67
CA VAL A 43 -5.05 6.81 -3.33
C VAL A 43 -6.49 6.51 -2.97
N GLU A 44 -7.43 6.83 -3.84
CA GLU A 44 -8.86 6.59 -3.64
C GLU A 44 -9.15 5.10 -3.45
N ARG A 45 -8.58 4.24 -4.31
CA ARG A 45 -8.82 2.79 -4.29
C ARG A 45 -8.27 2.10 -3.05
N TYR A 46 -7.10 2.52 -2.56
CA TYR A 46 -6.37 1.79 -1.52
C TYR A 46 -6.41 2.43 -0.14
N SER A 47 -6.88 3.67 0.02
CA SER A 47 -6.89 4.36 1.31
C SER A 47 -7.66 3.59 2.37
N THR A 48 -8.87 3.09 2.08
CA THR A 48 -9.66 2.29 3.04
C THR A 48 -8.92 1.02 3.47
N ALA A 49 -8.29 0.32 2.53
CA ALA A 49 -7.61 -0.94 2.81
C ALA A 49 -6.32 -0.74 3.64
N LEU A 50 -5.53 0.29 3.30
CA LEU A 50 -4.32 0.66 4.04
C LEU A 50 -4.65 1.25 5.40
N HIS A 51 -5.66 2.11 5.50
CA HIS A 51 -6.15 2.63 6.77
C HIS A 51 -6.57 1.49 7.69
N GLY A 52 -7.40 0.56 7.20
CA GLY A 52 -7.80 -0.62 7.96
C GLY A 52 -6.61 -1.50 8.36
N TYR A 53 -5.57 -1.60 7.53
CA TYR A 53 -4.34 -2.33 7.87
C TYR A 53 -3.61 -1.69 9.07
N PHE A 54 -3.51 -0.36 9.09
CA PHE A 54 -2.88 0.40 10.17
C PHE A 54 -3.73 0.43 11.44
N ALA A 55 -5.04 0.67 11.33
CA ALA A 55 -5.96 0.68 12.46
C ALA A 55 -5.91 -0.62 13.27
N ARG A 56 -5.73 -1.76 12.61
CA ARG A 56 -5.57 -3.07 13.26
C ARG A 56 -4.26 -3.27 14.01
N ARG A 57 -3.21 -2.50 13.71
CA ARG A 57 -1.84 -2.72 14.22
C ARG A 57 -1.31 -1.57 15.06
N MET A 58 -1.84 -0.38 14.86
CA MET A 58 -1.44 0.87 15.51
C MET A 58 -2.70 1.67 15.81
N PRO A 59 -3.55 1.18 16.73
CA PRO A 59 -4.73 1.93 17.14
C PRO A 59 -4.32 3.31 17.65
N GLY A 60 -5.05 4.34 17.23
CA GLY A 60 -4.78 5.74 17.58
C GLY A 60 -3.71 6.46 16.73
N ALA A 61 -3.06 5.78 15.78
CA ALA A 61 -2.09 6.40 14.87
C ALA A 61 -2.35 6.05 13.39
N ALA A 62 -3.53 5.54 13.05
CA ALA A 62 -3.80 5.00 11.72
C ALA A 62 -3.72 6.07 10.62
N ASP A 63 -4.29 7.25 10.85
CA ASP A 63 -4.33 8.35 9.88
C ASP A 63 -2.92 8.89 9.57
N ASP A 64 -2.13 9.17 10.61
CA ASP A 64 -0.75 9.64 10.45
C ASP A 64 0.10 8.65 9.64
N ARG A 65 -0.10 7.34 9.87
CA ARG A 65 0.66 6.29 9.17
C ARG A 65 0.17 6.02 7.76
N LEU A 66 -1.12 6.24 7.52
CA LEU A 66 -1.65 6.27 6.18
C LEU A 66 -1.02 7.41 5.38
N ALA A 67 -0.97 8.62 5.95
CA ALA A 67 -0.34 9.78 5.34
C ALA A 67 1.15 9.52 5.06
N GLU A 68 1.90 9.00 6.04
CA GLU A 68 3.31 8.63 5.86
C GLU A 68 3.50 7.58 4.76
N ALA A 69 2.65 6.54 4.72
CA ALA A 69 2.72 5.52 3.69
C ALA A 69 2.47 6.08 2.30
N TRP A 70 1.53 7.01 2.15
CA TRP A 70 1.27 7.68 0.87
C TRP A 70 2.45 8.55 0.43
N LEU A 71 3.06 9.30 1.36
CA LEU A 71 4.26 10.08 1.06
C LEU A 71 5.42 9.18 0.60
N GLN A 72 5.68 8.08 1.30
CA GLN A 72 6.73 7.13 0.92
C GLN A 72 6.43 6.44 -0.41
N THR A 73 5.18 6.04 -0.63
CA THR A 73 4.74 5.44 -1.89
C THR A 73 4.93 6.42 -3.04
N PHE A 74 4.48 7.67 -2.88
CA PHE A 74 4.63 8.69 -3.90
C PHE A 74 6.11 8.94 -4.19
N ALA A 75 6.97 9.07 -3.18
CA ALA A 75 8.42 9.20 -3.38
C ALA A 75 9.02 8.00 -4.13
N ALA A 76 8.57 6.79 -3.81
CA ALA A 76 9.06 5.55 -4.41
C ALA A 76 8.39 5.17 -5.74
N ARG A 77 7.37 5.89 -6.22
CA ARG A 77 6.56 5.52 -7.41
C ARG A 77 7.39 5.19 -8.66
N ARG A 78 8.56 5.80 -8.81
CA ARG A 78 9.48 5.58 -9.93
C ARG A 78 10.24 4.25 -9.87
N THR A 79 10.21 3.56 -8.73
CA THR A 79 10.88 2.27 -8.52
C THR A 79 9.94 1.07 -8.68
N PHE A 80 8.65 1.32 -8.91
CA PHE A 80 7.69 0.25 -9.15
C PHE A 80 8.02 -0.50 -10.45
N ASP A 81 8.13 -1.82 -10.32
CA ASP A 81 8.37 -2.74 -11.42
C ASP A 81 7.28 -3.84 -11.40
N PRO A 82 6.39 -3.88 -12.41
CA PRO A 82 5.31 -4.86 -12.47
C PRO A 82 5.82 -6.31 -12.63
N SER A 83 7.06 -6.52 -13.07
CA SER A 83 7.66 -7.87 -13.14
C SER A 83 7.97 -8.46 -11.76
N ARG A 84 8.12 -7.58 -10.75
CA ARG A 84 8.45 -7.96 -9.36
C ARG A 84 7.21 -8.15 -8.47
N GLY A 85 6.02 -7.86 -8.99
CA GLY A 85 4.75 -8.04 -8.28
C GLY A 85 3.70 -7.00 -8.62
N SER A 86 2.51 -7.17 -8.03
CA SER A 86 1.39 -6.25 -8.24
C SER A 86 1.60 -4.91 -7.52
N ALA A 87 0.99 -3.84 -8.06
CA ALA A 87 0.96 -2.53 -7.42
C ALA A 87 0.37 -2.60 -6.00
N ARG A 88 -0.68 -3.41 -5.80
CA ARG A 88 -1.22 -3.73 -4.47
C ARG A 88 -0.15 -4.29 -3.54
N GLY A 89 0.57 -5.33 -3.97
CA GLY A 89 1.62 -5.95 -3.14
C GLY A 89 2.71 -4.95 -2.77
N TRP A 90 3.11 -4.12 -3.72
CA TRP A 90 4.07 -3.04 -3.50
C TRP A 90 3.60 -1.99 -2.48
N LEU A 91 2.34 -1.52 -2.59
CA LEU A 91 1.72 -0.59 -1.63
C LEU A 91 1.72 -1.14 -0.20
N PHE A 92 1.31 -2.40 -0.03
CA PHE A 92 1.31 -3.04 1.28
C PHE A 92 2.73 -3.32 1.80
N GLY A 93 3.70 -3.49 0.90
CA GLY A 93 5.12 -3.53 1.23
C GLY A 93 5.61 -2.22 1.84
N VAL A 94 5.28 -1.07 1.24
CA VAL A 94 5.59 0.26 1.80
C VAL A 94 4.93 0.43 3.17
N ALA A 95 3.65 0.08 3.31
CA ALA A 95 2.95 0.15 4.60
C ALA A 95 3.59 -0.70 5.70
N ARG A 96 4.08 -1.90 5.35
CA ARG A 96 4.84 -2.75 6.27
C ARG A 96 6.17 -2.10 6.68
N ASN A 97 6.85 -1.41 5.77
CA ASN A 97 8.09 -0.70 6.08
C ASN A 97 7.85 0.46 7.05
N VAL A 98 6.77 1.25 6.85
CA VAL A 98 6.35 2.31 7.78
C VAL A 98 6.11 1.75 9.19
N LEU A 99 5.35 0.66 9.30
CA LEU A 99 5.11 -0.03 10.57
C LEU A 99 6.42 -0.51 11.21
N SER A 100 7.29 -1.15 10.44
CA SER A 100 8.55 -1.70 10.94
C SER A 100 9.51 -0.62 11.44
N GLN A 101 9.57 0.53 10.76
CA GLN A 101 10.36 1.68 11.21
C GLN A 101 9.87 2.22 12.56
N HIS A 102 8.56 2.28 12.76
CA HIS A 102 8.01 2.73 14.03
C HIS A 102 8.32 1.79 15.19
N LEU A 103 8.14 0.48 15.00
CA LEU A 103 8.45 -0.51 16.04
C LEU A 103 9.94 -0.46 16.42
N ARG A 104 10.84 -0.31 15.43
CA ARG A 104 12.29 -0.13 15.70
C ARG A 104 12.58 1.15 16.49
N ARG A 105 11.90 2.27 16.18
CA ARG A 105 12.09 3.54 16.91
C ARG A 105 11.52 3.49 18.32
N ALA A 106 10.39 2.80 18.53
CA ALA A 106 9.81 2.61 19.86
C ALA A 106 10.74 1.79 20.76
N GLY A 107 11.26 0.65 20.26
CA GLY A 107 12.22 -0.17 21.02
C GLY A 107 13.54 0.55 21.33
N ARG A 108 13.99 1.48 20.48
CA ARG A 108 15.17 2.31 20.75
C ARG A 108 14.94 3.45 21.75
N LYS A 109 13.70 3.91 21.96
CA LYS A 109 13.43 4.89 23.03
C LYS A 109 13.50 4.27 24.42
N GLU A 110 13.38 2.94 24.50
CA GLU A 110 13.50 2.16 25.73
C GLU A 110 14.92 1.58 25.94
N ALA A 111 15.73 1.52 24.88
CA ALA A 111 17.14 1.13 24.93
C ALA A 111 18.07 2.36 24.90
N VAL A 112 18.83 2.57 25.99
CA VAL A 112 20.00 3.46 26.01
C VAL A 112 20.91 3.15 24.79
N PRO A 113 21.43 4.14 24.04
CA PRO A 113 22.01 3.87 22.72
C PRO A 113 23.36 3.14 22.81
N GLY A 114 23.44 1.94 22.23
CA GLY A 114 24.69 1.29 21.82
C GLY A 114 25.12 1.73 20.42
N PRO A 115 26.40 1.54 20.02
CA PRO A 115 27.00 2.20 18.87
C PRO A 115 26.39 1.77 17.53
N GLU A 116 26.19 2.82 16.72
CA GLU A 116 25.85 2.90 15.30
C GLU A 116 25.94 1.61 14.47
N VAL A 117 24.78 1.06 14.11
CA VAL A 117 24.66 0.08 13.02
C VAL A 117 24.38 0.85 11.74
N ILE A 118 25.38 0.91 10.87
CA ILE A 118 25.26 1.27 9.45
C ILE A 118 24.35 0.22 8.79
N ASP A 119 23.19 0.64 8.29
CA ASP A 119 22.24 -0.25 7.60
C ASP A 119 22.82 -0.60 6.19
N PRO A 120 23.03 -1.89 5.85
CA PRO A 120 23.80 -2.35 4.69
C PRO A 120 23.19 -2.07 3.30
N TRP A 121 22.27 -1.12 3.18
CA TRP A 121 21.67 -0.70 1.90
C TRP A 121 22.09 0.70 1.44
N GLN A 122 23.02 1.36 2.16
CA GLN A 122 23.79 2.51 1.66
C GLN A 122 25.04 1.99 0.92
N GLY A 123 24.84 1.44 -0.28
CA GLY A 123 25.90 1.04 -1.20
C GLY A 123 25.91 1.95 -2.42
N GLY A 124 26.93 2.80 -2.54
CA GLY A 124 27.09 3.73 -3.64
C GLY A 124 27.18 3.05 -5.01
N GLY A 125 26.55 3.66 -6.01
CA GLY A 125 26.95 3.46 -7.40
C GLY A 125 28.12 4.41 -7.71
N PRO A 126 29.20 3.96 -8.37
CA PRO A 126 30.28 4.86 -8.77
C PRO A 126 29.77 5.80 -9.86
N ALA A 127 30.07 7.10 -9.68
CA ALA A 127 29.96 8.11 -10.72
C ALA A 127 30.94 7.78 -11.86
N PRO A 128 30.59 8.01 -13.14
CA PRO A 128 31.58 8.10 -14.20
C PRO A 128 32.41 9.38 -14.09
#